data_AF-A0A3C1M4U7-F1
#
_entry.id   AF-A0A3C1M4U7-F1
#
_cell.length_a   1.000
_cell.length_b   1.000
_cell.length_c   1.000
_cell.angle_alpha   90.00
_cell.angle_beta   90.00
_cell.angle_gamma   90.00
#
_symmetry.space_group_name_H-M   'P 1'
#
loop_
_entity.id
_entity.type
_entity.pdbx_description
1 polymer ?
#
loop_
_entity_poly.entity_id
_entity_poly.type
_entity_poly.pdbx_seq_one_letter_code
_entity_poly.pdbx_strand_id
1 'polypeptide(L)'
;TDKLVRQRIVNLPKSQQSQLDARLLRQWQTQAVHYLLDARSPNLTPTSAIAPDRPRQGLTATVEDYLRQRELPKDLQREDFVQRGLAYLTAES
;
A
#
# COMPACT_ATOMS: atom_id res chain seq x y z
N THR A 1 16.65 6.35 -30.50
CA THR A 1 15.72 5.98 -29.41
C THR A 1 15.49 7.22 -28.58
N ASP A 2 14.35 7.89 -28.75
CA ASP A 2 14.00 9.05 -27.94
C ASP A 2 13.71 8.60 -26.52
N LYS A 3 14.53 9.04 -25.56
CA LYS A 3 14.40 8.67 -24.15
C LYS A 3 13.78 9.85 -23.40
N LEU A 4 12.58 9.64 -22.86
CA LEU A 4 11.90 10.59 -21.97
C LEU A 4 12.64 10.70 -20.62
N VAL A 5 13.04 11.92 -20.24
CA VAL A 5 13.52 12.25 -18.89
C VAL A 5 12.34 12.71 -18.05
N ARG A 6 11.92 11.86 -17.10
CA ARG A 6 10.83 12.16 -16.17
C ARG A 6 11.40 12.65 -14.84
N GLN A 7 11.15 13.90 -14.50
CA GLN A 7 11.42 14.43 -13.17
C GLN A 7 10.20 14.20 -12.28
N ARG A 8 10.35 13.41 -11.22
CA ARG A 8 9.28 13.12 -10.27
C ARG A 8 9.50 13.88 -8.97
N ILE A 9 8.46 14.57 -8.52
CA ILE A 9 8.41 15.22 -7.20
C ILE A 9 7.27 14.58 -6.41
N VAL A 10 7.60 13.99 -5.27
CA VAL A 10 6.63 13.32 -4.38
C VAL A 10 6.33 14.21 -3.17
N ASN A 11 5.19 13.96 -2.51
CA ASN A 11 4.74 14.70 -1.33
C ASN A 11 4.57 16.20 -1.55
N LEU A 12 4.20 16.63 -2.76
CA LEU A 12 3.94 18.03 -3.07
C LEU A 12 2.45 18.35 -2.91
N PRO A 13 2.01 19.09 -1.87
CA PRO A 13 0.60 19.41 -1.66
C PRO A 13 -0.02 20.10 -2.88
N LYS A 14 -1.31 19.86 -3.16
CA LYS A 14 -2.00 20.47 -4.32
C LYS A 14 -1.92 22.01 -4.32
N SER A 15 -1.96 22.63 -3.14
CA SER A 15 -1.81 24.08 -2.96
C SER A 15 -0.46 24.60 -3.44
N GLN A 16 0.60 23.80 -3.34
CA GLN A 16 1.93 24.13 -3.86
C GLN A 16 2.06 23.77 -5.34
N GLN A 17 1.44 22.67 -5.79
CA GLN A 17 1.39 22.32 -7.22
C GLN A 17 0.73 23.41 -8.05
N SER A 18 -0.35 24.02 -7.56
CA SER A 18 -1.04 25.10 -8.25
C SER A 18 -0.24 26.41 -8.33
N GLN A 19 0.83 26.54 -7.55
CA GLN A 19 1.72 27.71 -7.57
C GLN A 19 2.88 27.56 -8.55
N LEU A 20 3.02 26.39 -9.21
CA LEU A 20 4.05 26.19 -10.23
C LEU A 20 3.80 27.09 -11.45
N ASP A 21 4.85 27.74 -11.93
CA ASP A 21 4.78 28.57 -13.14
C ASP A 21 4.61 27.69 -14.38
N ALA A 22 3.38 27.64 -14.89
CA ALA A 22 3.03 26.87 -16.08
C ALA A 22 3.73 27.39 -17.35
N ARG A 23 4.08 28.67 -17.42
CA ARG A 23 4.77 29.26 -18.59
C ARG A 23 6.22 28.79 -18.62
N LEU A 24 6.89 28.83 -17.48
CA LEU A 24 8.28 28.36 -17.35
C LEU A 24 8.38 26.86 -17.62
N LEU A 25 7.45 26.06 -17.08
CA LEU A 25 7.41 24.61 -17.34
C LEU A 25 7.26 24.28 -18.83
N ARG A 26 6.38 25.00 -19.54
CA ARG A 26 6.22 24.83 -20.98
C ARG A 26 7.47 25.23 -21.75
N GLN A 27 8.17 26.30 -21.34
CA GLN A 27 9.45 26.68 -21.95
C GLN A 27 10.49 25.56 -21.82
N TRP A 28 10.62 24.96 -20.63
CA TRP A 28 11.52 23.83 -20.42
C TRP A 28 11.13 22.58 -21.23
N GLN A 29 9.83 22.28 -21.35
CA GLN A 29 9.34 21.19 -22.19
C GLN A 29 9.62 21.41 -23.69
N THR A 30 9.59 22.65 -24.16
CA THR A 30 9.94 22.99 -25.55
C THR A 30 11.46 22.90 -25.79
N GLN A 31 12.26 23.30 -24.81
CA GLN A 31 13.73 23.26 -24.91
C GLN A 31 14.30 21.85 -24.76
N ALA A 32 13.65 21.01 -23.95
CA ALA A 32 14.00 19.62 -23.77
C ALA A 32 12.89 18.75 -24.36
N VAL A 33 13.11 18.25 -25.59
CA VAL A 33 12.17 17.44 -26.40
C VAL A 33 11.59 16.23 -25.64
N HIS A 34 12.17 15.88 -24.49
CA HIS A 34 11.88 14.71 -23.68
C HIS A 34 11.64 15.00 -22.19
N TYR A 35 11.26 16.21 -21.80
CA TYR A 35 11.06 16.53 -20.39
C TYR A 35 9.60 16.34 -19.94
N LEU A 36 9.40 15.58 -18.87
CA LEU A 36 8.10 15.43 -18.19
C LEU A 36 8.25 15.68 -16.69
N LEU A 37 7.54 16.70 -16.18
CA LEU A 37 7.36 16.89 -14.74
C LEU A 37 6.19 16.05 -14.24
N ASP A 38 6.42 15.23 -13.22
CA ASP A 38 5.43 14.39 -12.54
C ASP A 38 5.34 14.78 -11.06
N ALA A 39 4.49 15.77 -10.77
CA ALA A 39 4.19 16.22 -9.41
C ALA A 39 3.11 15.32 -8.78
N ARG A 40 3.40 14.76 -7.60
CA ARG A 40 2.48 13.86 -6.88
C ARG A 40 2.12 14.47 -5.53
N SER A 41 0.82 14.50 -5.26
CA SER A 41 0.32 14.85 -3.93
C SER A 41 0.73 13.80 -2.91
N PRO A 42 0.86 14.16 -1.62
CA PRO A 42 1.02 13.17 -0.56
C PRO A 42 -0.09 12.14 -0.66
N ASN A 43 0.26 10.86 -0.51
CA ASN A 43 -0.74 9.82 -0.28
C ASN A 43 -1.31 10.03 1.12
N LEU A 44 -2.33 10.88 1.21
CA LEU A 44 -3.22 10.91 2.35
C LEU A 44 -4.07 9.66 2.22
N THR A 45 -3.58 8.53 2.73
CA THR A 45 -4.51 7.45 3.09
C THR A 45 -5.51 8.12 4.03
N PRO A 46 -6.79 8.27 3.66
CA PRO A 46 -7.75 8.87 4.57
C PRO A 46 -7.67 8.05 5.84
N THR A 47 -7.34 8.72 6.94
CA THR A 47 -7.45 8.18 8.30
C THR A 47 -8.93 7.93 8.58
N SER A 48 -9.51 6.95 7.89
CA SER A 48 -10.79 6.37 8.24
C SER A 48 -10.47 5.38 9.35
N ALA A 49 -10.84 5.75 10.57
CA ALA A 49 -10.78 4.93 11.78
C ALA A 49 -9.38 4.36 12.12
N ILE A 50 -8.59 5.14 12.85
CA ILE A 50 -7.69 4.54 13.85
C ILE A 50 -8.62 3.92 14.91
N ALA A 51 -9.05 2.68 14.67
CA ALA A 51 -9.31 1.77 15.76
C ALA A 51 -7.98 1.63 16.55
N PRO A 52 -8.02 1.55 17.89
CA PRO A 52 -6.82 1.55 18.69
C PRO A 52 -5.91 0.39 18.25
N ASP A 53 -4.66 0.75 18.00
CA ASP A 53 -3.44 -0.05 17.94
C ASP A 53 -3.63 -1.56 18.17
N ARG A 54 -4.18 -2.26 17.17
CA ARG A 54 -3.91 -3.70 17.05
C ARG A 54 -2.52 -3.76 16.41
N PRO A 55 -1.48 -4.21 17.12
CA PRO A 55 -0.17 -4.40 16.51
C PRO A 55 -0.37 -5.22 15.23
N ARG A 56 0.33 -4.88 14.15
CA ARG A 56 0.24 -5.59 12.87
C ARG A 56 0.50 -7.08 13.12
N GLN A 57 -0.55 -7.85 13.32
CA GLN A 57 -0.46 -9.29 13.53
C GLN A 57 0.06 -9.89 12.22
N GLY A 58 1.11 -10.72 12.30
CA GLY A 58 1.60 -11.44 11.14
C GLY A 58 0.53 -12.38 10.59
N LEU A 59 0.68 -12.80 9.33
CA LEU A 59 -0.27 -13.71 8.64
C LEU A 59 -0.63 -14.92 9.51
N THR A 60 0.36 -15.54 10.15
CA THR A 60 0.18 -16.68 11.05
C THR A 60 -0.75 -16.35 12.23
N ALA A 61 -0.56 -15.21 12.88
CA ALA A 61 -1.38 -14.77 14.00
C ALA A 61 -2.82 -14.44 13.57
N THR A 62 -2.99 -13.82 12.39
CA THR A 62 -4.32 -13.54 11.82
C THR A 62 -5.07 -14.83 11.49
N VAL A 63 -4.38 -15.81 10.91
CA VAL A 63 -5.00 -17.10 10.57
C VAL A 63 -5.32 -17.90 11.84
N GLU A 64 -4.45 -17.88 12.85
CA GLU A 64 -4.73 -18.51 14.13
C GLU A 64 -6.01 -17.94 14.78
N ASP A 65 -6.12 -16.60 14.87
CA ASP A 65 -7.30 -15.92 15.42
C ASP A 65 -8.58 -16.32 14.66
N TYR A 66 -8.52 -16.36 13.33
CA TYR A 66 -9.63 -16.76 12.48
C TYR A 66 -10.05 -18.23 12.73
N LEU A 67 -9.09 -19.16 12.77
CA LEU A 67 -9.38 -20.58 12.96
C LEU A 67 -9.94 -20.88 14.36
N ARG A 68 -9.50 -20.14 15.40
CA ARG A 68 -10.00 -20.28 16.78
C ARG A 68 -11.45 -19.81 16.95
N GLN A 69 -11.86 -18.79 16.19
CA GLN A 69 -13.20 -18.20 16.27
C GLN A 69 -14.23 -18.91 15.38
N ARG A 70 -13.75 -19.72 14.41
CA ARG A 70 -14.61 -20.43 13.48
C ARG A 70 -15.52 -21.43 14.21
N GLU A 71 -16.80 -21.43 13.86
CA GLU A 71 -17.73 -22.47 14.29
C GLU A 71 -17.29 -23.81 13.72
N LEU A 72 -17.13 -24.80 14.61
CA LEU A 72 -16.72 -26.15 14.26
C LEU A 72 -17.85 -27.14 14.58
N PRO A 73 -18.09 -28.13 13.71
CA PRO A 73 -18.84 -29.33 14.07
C PRO A 73 -18.38 -29.91 15.40
N LYS A 74 -19.32 -30.46 16.18
CA LYS A 74 -19.05 -30.98 17.54
C LYS A 74 -18.02 -32.12 17.58
N ASP A 75 -17.83 -32.79 16.45
CA ASP A 75 -16.97 -33.96 16.32
C ASP A 75 -15.51 -33.57 16.06
N LEU A 76 -15.23 -32.29 15.81
CA LEU A 76 -13.89 -31.79 15.50
C LEU A 76 -13.21 -31.18 16.72
N GLN A 77 -11.99 -31.63 16.98
CA GLN A 77 -11.12 -31.03 17.99
C GLN A 77 -10.54 -29.71 17.47
N ARG A 78 -10.79 -28.63 18.22
CA ARG A 78 -10.40 -27.26 17.82
C ARG A 78 -8.89 -27.09 17.73
N GLU A 79 -8.13 -27.67 18.66
CA GLU A 79 -6.68 -27.52 18.65
C GLU A 79 -6.03 -28.20 17.44
N ASP A 80 -6.45 -29.42 17.13
CA ASP A 80 -5.97 -30.15 15.94
C ASP A 80 -6.29 -29.39 14.64
N PHE A 81 -7.46 -28.78 14.58
CA PHE A 81 -7.88 -27.96 13.43
C PHE A 81 -6.99 -26.73 13.24
N VAL A 82 -6.72 -26.00 14.32
CA VAL A 82 -5.85 -24.81 14.29
C VAL A 82 -4.42 -25.20 13.92
N GLN A 83 -3.86 -26.24 14.55
CA GLN A 83 -2.50 -26.70 14.26
C GLN A 83 -2.32 -27.13 12.80
N ARG A 84 -3.25 -27.90 12.24
CA ARG A 84 -3.22 -28.30 10.83
C ARG A 84 -3.32 -27.10 9.89
N GLY A 85 -4.18 -26.13 10.22
CA GLY A 85 -4.31 -24.89 9.45
C GLY A 85 -3.01 -24.07 9.41
N LEU A 86 -2.32 -23.96 10.55
CA LEU A 86 -1.02 -23.27 10.61
C LEU A 86 0.09 -24.04 9.89
N ALA A 87 0.07 -25.37 9.94
CA ALA A 87 1.04 -26.21 9.24
C ALA A 87 0.98 -26.04 7.71
N TYR A 88 -0.21 -25.81 7.13
CA TYR A 88 -0.33 -25.51 5.70
C TYR A 88 0.34 -24.20 5.30
N LEU A 89 0.31 -23.19 6.17
CA LEU A 89 0.96 -21.90 5.90
C LEU A 89 2.48 -21.99 5.85
N THR A 90 3.08 -22.91 6.61
CA THR A 90 4.54 -23.10 6.65
C THR A 90 5.04 -24.14 5.64
N ALA A 91 4.15 -24.96 5.09
CA ALA A 91 4.50 -25.98 4.09
C ALA A 91 4.52 -25.43 2.65
N GLU A 92 3.81 -24.32 2.39
CA GLU A 92 3.75 -23.64 1.09
C GLU A 92 4.69 -22.42 0.96
N SER A 93 5.43 -22.08 2.03
CA SER A 93 6.39 -20.96 2.08
C SER A 93 7.83 -21.41 1.87
#